data_AF-A0A397GTN5-F1
#
_entry.id   AF-A0A397GTN5-F1
#
_cell.length_a   1.000
_cell.length_b   1.000
_cell.length_c   1.000
_cell.angle_alpha   90.00
_cell.angle_beta   90.00
_cell.angle_gamma   90.00
#
_symmetry.space_group_name_H-M   'P 1'
#
loop_
_entity.id
_entity.type
_entity.pdbx_description
1 polymer ?
#
loop_
_entity_poly.entity_id
_entity_poly.type
_entity_poly.pdbx_seq_one_letter_code
_entity_poly.pdbx_strand_id
1 'polypeptide(L)'
;MDRMNISNISQLSYSKHCILVHNNQEYFINYHSIKNCIEILLSNSEILQHFIFKYENKKHQGEKSYAEQNSGNWWKYAEASIPSSACILSLILYSDATTTDTLGKSSLHPIYISLGNIPTWRRNKEDAKQLLGYFPILFAKNEKEKTSPEFKKLVQLSGFFRKYLL
;
A
#
# COMPACT_ATOMS: atom_id res chain seq x y z
N MET A 1 15.41 15.02 -1.00
CA MET A 1 14.24 15.92 -0.79
C MET A 1 13.83 16.39 -2.18
N ASP A 2 13.15 15.53 -2.91
CA ASP A 2 12.67 15.88 -4.25
C ASP A 2 11.33 16.57 -4.13
N ARG A 3 11.26 17.76 -4.73
CA ARG A 3 10.03 18.54 -4.86
C ARG A 3 9.09 17.81 -5.81
N MET A 4 8.31 16.87 -5.29
CA MET A 4 7.08 16.45 -5.96
C MET A 4 6.25 17.70 -6.23
N ASN A 5 5.92 17.93 -7.51
CA ASN A 5 5.16 19.08 -7.99
C ASN A 5 3.86 19.26 -7.18
N ILE A 6 3.88 20.24 -6.27
CA ILE A 6 2.76 20.62 -5.39
C ILE A 6 1.52 21.04 -6.22
N SER A 7 1.69 21.39 -7.50
CA SER A 7 0.62 21.81 -8.41
C SER A 7 -0.37 20.72 -8.82
N ASN A 8 -0.05 19.43 -8.68
CA ASN A 8 -1.00 18.34 -8.98
C ASN A 8 -1.70 17.75 -7.73
N ILE A 9 -1.33 18.20 -6.53
CA ILE A 9 -1.92 17.70 -5.26
C ILE A 9 -3.24 18.43 -4.95
N SER A 10 -3.51 19.57 -5.59
CA SER A 10 -4.64 20.46 -5.25
C SER A 10 -6.04 19.95 -5.64
N GLN A 11 -6.18 18.73 -6.18
CA GLN A 11 -7.48 18.14 -6.54
C GLN A 11 -7.78 16.76 -5.94
N LEU A 12 -6.88 16.18 -5.15
CA LEU A 12 -7.13 14.87 -4.55
C LEU A 12 -7.82 15.04 -3.19
N SER A 13 -9.16 14.98 -3.19
CA SER A 13 -9.94 14.94 -1.96
C SER A 13 -9.71 13.61 -1.23
N TYR A 14 -9.16 13.68 -0.02
CA TYR A 14 -9.11 12.52 0.86
C TYR A 14 -10.51 12.13 1.32
N SER A 15 -10.83 10.86 1.20
CA SER A 15 -11.93 10.23 1.92
C SER A 15 -11.50 9.95 3.36
N LYS A 16 -12.45 10.02 4.28
CA LYS A 16 -12.21 9.81 5.71
C LYS A 16 -13.22 8.82 6.25
N HIS A 17 -12.75 7.77 6.92
CA HIS A 17 -13.62 6.75 7.52
C HIS A 17 -13.21 6.49 8.98
N CYS A 18 -14.19 6.52 9.89
CA CYS A 18 -13.95 6.25 11.31
C CYS A 18 -13.78 4.74 11.51
N ILE A 19 -12.63 4.33 12.03
CA ILE A 19 -12.32 2.91 12.25
C ILE A 19 -12.45 2.49 13.72
N LEU A 20 -12.37 3.44 14.64
CA LEU A 20 -12.38 3.19 16.08
C LEU A 20 -12.79 4.46 16.83
N VAL A 21 -13.59 4.28 17.88
CA VAL A 21 -13.78 5.30 18.92
C VAL A 21 -13.20 4.75 20.22
N HIS A 22 -12.27 5.49 20.81
CA HIS A 22 -11.68 5.17 22.11
C HIS A 22 -11.56 6.45 22.92
N ASN A 23 -11.93 6.42 24.21
CA ASN A 23 -11.78 7.57 25.09
C ASN A 23 -12.49 8.87 24.64
N ASN A 24 -13.63 8.75 23.95
CA ASN A 24 -14.34 9.86 23.29
C ASN A 24 -13.49 10.55 22.19
N GLN A 25 -12.45 9.88 21.70
CA GLN A 25 -11.69 10.28 20.52
C GLN A 25 -11.98 9.32 19.38
N GLU A 26 -12.28 9.89 18.22
CA GLU A 26 -12.50 9.15 16.98
C GLU A 26 -11.19 9.04 16.20
N TYR A 27 -10.89 7.83 15.75
CA TYR A 27 -9.71 7.52 14.96
C TYR A 27 -10.13 7.19 13.54
N PHE A 28 -9.52 7.89 12.58
CA PHE A 28 -9.91 7.82 11.18
C PHE A 28 -8.78 7.35 10.29
N ILE A 29 -9.12 6.55 9.28
CA ILE A 29 -8.28 6.37 8.11
C ILE A 29 -8.58 7.49 7.11
N ASN A 30 -7.54 8.15 6.63
CA ASN A 30 -7.63 9.13 5.55
C ASN A 30 -7.03 8.49 4.30
N TYR A 31 -7.74 8.45 3.18
CA TYR A 31 -7.28 7.76 1.98
C TYR A 31 -7.77 8.42 0.69
N HIS A 32 -7.00 8.27 -0.37
CA HIS A 32 -7.36 8.58 -1.75
C HIS A 32 -8.16 7.45 -2.37
N SER A 33 -8.96 7.78 -3.38
CA SER A 33 -9.59 6.77 -4.23
C SER A 33 -8.52 5.84 -4.82
N ILE A 34 -8.66 4.53 -4.59
CA ILE A 34 -7.78 3.50 -5.19
C ILE A 34 -7.76 3.66 -6.71
N LYS A 35 -8.92 3.94 -7.32
CA LYS A 35 -9.03 4.19 -8.76
C LYS A 35 -8.13 5.34 -9.20
N ASN A 36 -8.14 6.46 -8.47
CA ASN A 36 -7.32 7.63 -8.81
C ASN A 36 -5.83 7.31 -8.67
N CYS A 37 -5.43 6.59 -7.61
CA CYS A 37 -4.03 6.17 -7.45
C CYS A 37 -3.57 5.25 -8.59
N ILE A 38 -4.44 4.33 -9.04
CA ILE A 38 -4.16 3.47 -10.20
C ILE A 38 -4.06 4.31 -11.47
N GLU A 39 -4.99 5.25 -11.71
CA GLU A 39 -4.95 6.15 -12.87
C GLU A 39 -3.65 6.96 -12.92
N ILE A 40 -3.17 7.45 -11.77
CA ILE A 40 -1.87 8.16 -11.69
C ILE A 40 -0.71 7.23 -12.05
N LEU A 41 -0.67 6.01 -11.50
CA LEU A 41 0.39 5.04 -11.81
C LEU A 41 0.37 4.63 -13.29
N LEU A 42 -0.81 4.46 -13.87
CA LEU A 42 -0.99 4.13 -15.28
C LEU A 42 -0.74 5.33 -16.20
N SER A 43 -0.78 6.56 -15.71
CA SER A 43 -0.48 7.75 -16.52
C SER A 43 1.03 7.94 -16.76
N ASN A 44 1.89 7.23 -16.03
CA ASN A 44 3.34 7.31 -16.18
C ASN A 44 3.85 6.35 -17.26
N SER A 45 4.09 6.86 -18.47
CA SER A 45 4.59 6.08 -19.61
C SER A 45 5.96 5.43 -19.37
N GLU A 46 6.84 6.05 -18.58
CA GLU A 46 8.16 5.50 -18.26
C GLU A 46 8.09 4.25 -17.38
N ILE A 47 6.99 4.10 -16.64
CA ILE A 47 6.72 2.88 -15.87
C ILE A 47 6.01 1.86 -16.75
N LEU A 48 5.01 2.30 -17.52
CA LEU A 48 4.19 1.40 -18.35
C LEU A 48 5.01 0.60 -19.36
N GLN A 49 6.07 1.17 -19.93
CA GLN A 49 6.93 0.47 -20.88
C GLN A 49 7.58 -0.80 -20.30
N HIS A 50 7.62 -0.95 -18.97
CA HIS A 50 8.18 -2.10 -18.28
C HIS A 50 7.13 -3.09 -17.76
N PHE A 51 5.84 -2.87 -18.01
CA PHE A 51 4.79 -3.74 -17.47
C PHE A 51 4.88 -5.17 -17.97
N ILE A 52 4.70 -6.09 -17.03
CA ILE A 52 4.57 -7.51 -17.29
C ILE A 52 3.09 -7.87 -17.21
N PHE A 53 2.56 -8.44 -18.29
CA PHE A 53 1.16 -8.86 -18.38
C PHE A 53 0.97 -10.37 -18.38
N LYS A 54 2.00 -11.13 -18.78
CA LYS A 54 1.90 -12.57 -19.02
C LYS A 54 2.63 -13.38 -17.97
N TYR A 55 2.09 -14.57 -17.70
CA TYR A 55 2.81 -15.57 -16.90
C TYR A 55 4.14 -15.92 -17.55
N GLU A 56 5.19 -16.04 -16.74
CA GLU A 56 6.50 -16.49 -17.19
C GLU A 56 7.03 -17.62 -16.30
N ASN A 57 7.24 -18.80 -16.89
CA ASN A 57 7.83 -19.92 -16.19
C ASN A 57 9.36 -19.80 -16.15
N LYS A 58 9.88 -18.93 -15.27
CA LYS A 58 11.32 -18.78 -15.08
C LYS A 58 11.90 -20.05 -14.45
N LYS A 59 12.99 -20.56 -15.04
CA LYS A 59 13.78 -21.65 -14.49
C LYS A 59 15.21 -21.19 -14.25
N HIS A 60 15.79 -21.59 -13.13
CA HIS A 60 17.19 -21.39 -12.80
C HIS A 60 17.79 -22.74 -12.46
N GLN A 61 18.82 -23.17 -13.19
CA GLN A 61 19.44 -24.50 -13.04
C GLN A 61 18.44 -25.67 -13.13
N GLY A 62 17.42 -25.54 -14.00
CA GLY A 62 16.38 -26.56 -14.18
C GLY A 62 15.21 -26.48 -13.18
N GLU A 63 15.38 -25.77 -12.08
CA GLU A 63 14.35 -25.58 -11.05
C GLU A 63 13.50 -24.34 -11.30
N LYS A 64 12.25 -24.37 -10.86
CA LYS A 64 11.33 -23.23 -11.01
C LYS A 64 11.75 -22.07 -10.09
N SER A 65 11.82 -20.86 -10.65
CA SER A 65 12.20 -19.63 -9.95
C SER A 65 11.01 -18.67 -9.77
N TYR A 66 10.82 -18.22 -8.53
CA TYR A 66 9.77 -17.29 -8.12
C TYR A 66 10.31 -15.88 -7.87
N ALA A 67 10.94 -15.28 -8.88
CA ALA A 67 11.62 -13.98 -8.74
C ALA A 67 10.68 -12.76 -8.89
N GLU A 68 9.55 -12.92 -9.58
CA GLU A 68 8.58 -11.83 -9.83
C GLU A 68 7.15 -12.36 -9.66
N GLN A 69 6.18 -11.45 -9.53
CA GLN A 69 4.77 -11.82 -9.36
C GLN A 69 4.25 -12.73 -10.47
N ASN A 70 4.64 -12.45 -11.72
CA ASN A 70 4.19 -13.18 -12.91
C ASN A 70 4.82 -14.58 -13.06
N SER A 71 5.79 -14.98 -12.24
CA SER A 71 6.29 -16.36 -12.23
C SER A 71 5.60 -17.24 -11.17
N GLY A 72 4.77 -16.63 -10.32
CA GLY A 72 3.93 -17.30 -9.34
C GLY A 72 2.94 -18.28 -9.97
N ASN A 73 2.68 -19.40 -9.28
CA ASN A 73 1.60 -20.32 -9.68
C ASN A 73 0.24 -19.61 -9.67
N TRP A 74 0.02 -18.68 -8.73
CA TRP A 74 -1.21 -17.90 -8.66
C TRP A 74 -1.48 -17.14 -9.97
N TRP A 75 -0.47 -16.52 -10.59
CA TRP A 75 -0.62 -15.79 -11.84
C TRP A 75 -0.98 -16.73 -12.98
N LYS A 76 -0.32 -17.89 -13.05
CA LYS A 76 -0.64 -18.94 -14.04
C LYS A 76 -2.11 -19.33 -13.98
N TYR A 77 -2.64 -19.59 -12.78
CA TYR A 77 -4.03 -20.01 -12.61
C TYR A 77 -5.01 -18.87 -12.86
N ALA A 78 -4.71 -17.66 -12.38
CA ALA A 78 -5.54 -16.49 -12.62
C ALA A 78 -5.61 -16.14 -14.11
N GLU A 79 -4.48 -16.21 -14.83
CA GLU A 79 -4.43 -15.89 -16.26
C GLU A 79 -5.21 -16.93 -17.08
N ALA A 80 -5.13 -18.20 -16.69
CA ALA A 80 -5.94 -19.26 -17.31
C ALA A 80 -7.44 -19.14 -17.03
N SER A 81 -7.83 -18.36 -16.01
CA SER A 81 -9.23 -18.20 -15.59
C SER A 81 -9.91 -16.97 -16.19
N ILE A 82 -9.20 -16.14 -16.95
CA ILE A 82 -9.72 -14.94 -17.60
C ILE A 82 -9.75 -15.09 -19.13
N PRO A 83 -10.61 -14.34 -19.86
CA PRO A 83 -10.62 -14.34 -21.31
C PRO A 83 -9.28 -13.90 -21.91
N SER A 84 -8.95 -14.37 -23.11
CA SER A 84 -7.71 -14.01 -23.82
C SER A 84 -7.56 -12.52 -24.14
N SER A 85 -8.67 -11.76 -24.11
CA SER A 85 -8.70 -10.31 -24.29
C SER A 85 -8.46 -9.53 -23.00
N ALA A 86 -8.41 -10.19 -21.85
CA ALA A 86 -8.22 -9.57 -20.54
C ALA A 86 -6.78 -9.79 -20.04
N CYS A 87 -6.34 -8.91 -19.15
CA CYS A 87 -5.05 -9.00 -18.48
C CYS A 87 -5.20 -8.79 -16.97
N ILE A 88 -4.28 -9.38 -16.22
CA ILE A 88 -4.24 -9.22 -14.76
C ILE A 88 -3.57 -7.89 -14.43
N LEU A 89 -4.22 -7.09 -13.59
CA LEU A 89 -3.60 -5.95 -12.92
C LEU A 89 -3.42 -6.31 -11.44
N SER A 90 -2.18 -6.54 -11.03
CA SER A 90 -1.81 -6.85 -9.65
C SER A 90 -1.61 -5.55 -8.87
N LEU A 91 -2.26 -5.43 -7.72
CA LEU A 91 -2.07 -4.33 -6.77
C LEU A 91 -1.23 -4.82 -5.59
N ILE A 92 -0.25 -4.03 -5.20
CA ILE A 92 0.54 -4.26 -3.98
C ILE A 92 0.27 -3.11 -3.05
N LEU A 93 -0.30 -3.42 -1.88
CA LEU A 93 -0.46 -2.50 -0.79
C LEU A 93 0.60 -2.78 0.27
N TYR A 94 1.26 -1.74 0.76
CA TYR A 94 2.17 -1.88 1.88
C TYR A 94 2.13 -0.64 2.76
N SER A 95 2.37 -0.86 4.05
CA SER A 95 2.42 0.21 5.04
C SER A 95 3.63 -0.03 5.93
N ASP A 96 4.50 0.96 5.99
CA ASP A 96 5.63 0.96 6.89
C ASP A 96 5.55 2.18 7.82
N ALA A 97 5.99 2.01 9.06
CA ALA A 97 5.96 3.08 10.05
C ALA A 97 7.00 4.14 9.70
N THR A 98 6.55 5.36 9.39
CA THR A 98 7.43 6.51 9.18
C THR A 98 7.20 7.55 10.27
N THR A 99 8.27 8.01 10.92
CA THR A 99 8.23 9.19 11.79
C THR A 99 7.97 10.43 10.94
N THR A 100 6.91 11.19 11.27
CA THR A 100 6.44 12.31 10.42
C THR A 100 6.88 13.69 10.88
N ASP A 101 7.49 13.80 12.06
CA ASP A 101 7.98 15.07 12.59
C ASP A 101 9.50 15.04 12.85
N THR A 102 10.09 16.25 12.85
CA THR A 102 11.50 16.48 13.18
C THR A 102 11.85 16.09 14.62
N LEU A 103 10.85 15.85 15.48
CA LEU A 103 11.00 15.51 16.91
C LEU A 103 10.56 14.08 17.27
N GLY A 104 10.09 13.28 16.32
CA GLY A 104 9.63 11.88 16.54
C GLY A 104 8.34 11.69 17.36
N LYS A 105 7.56 12.76 17.63
CA LYS A 105 6.36 12.76 18.48
C LYS A 105 5.08 12.37 17.76
N SER A 106 5.00 12.54 16.44
CA SER A 106 3.89 12.02 15.65
C SER A 106 4.41 11.05 14.60
N SER A 107 4.04 9.78 14.74
CA SER A 107 4.11 8.83 13.65
C SER A 107 2.78 8.81 12.92
N LEU A 108 2.83 8.62 11.61
CA LEU A 108 1.70 8.16 10.82
C LEU A 108 2.19 6.92 10.08
N HIS A 109 1.29 5.98 9.85
CA HIS A 109 1.61 4.82 9.03
C HIS A 109 1.04 5.07 7.64
N PRO A 110 1.84 5.61 6.70
CA PRO A 110 1.41 5.76 5.32
C PRO A 110 1.09 4.39 4.74
N ILE A 111 0.07 4.36 3.90
CA ILE A 111 -0.30 3.24 3.07
C ILE A 111 0.10 3.63 1.67
N TYR A 112 0.96 2.84 1.04
CA TYR A 112 1.32 3.00 -0.36
C TYR A 112 0.67 1.92 -1.19
N ILE A 113 0.34 2.28 -2.43
CA ILE A 113 -0.09 1.38 -3.49
C ILE A 113 0.93 1.39 -4.61
N SER A 114 1.22 0.21 -5.15
CA SER A 114 2.05 0.01 -6.34
C SER A 114 1.45 -1.09 -7.21
N LEU A 115 1.92 -1.23 -8.44
CA LEU A 115 1.43 -2.25 -9.37
C LEU A 115 2.42 -3.42 -9.43
N GLY A 116 1.95 -4.63 -9.13
CA GLY A 116 2.75 -5.85 -9.17
C GLY A 116 3.19 -6.26 -10.58
N ASN A 117 2.56 -5.68 -11.61
CA ASN A 117 2.98 -5.79 -13.00
C ASN A 117 4.33 -5.10 -13.29
N ILE A 118 4.78 -4.18 -12.42
CA ILE A 118 6.04 -3.47 -12.58
C ILE A 118 7.16 -4.37 -12.03
N PRO A 119 8.24 -4.65 -12.79
CA PRO A 119 9.38 -5.44 -12.31
C PRO A 119 9.99 -4.85 -11.04
N THR A 120 10.52 -5.69 -10.16
CA THR A 120 10.99 -5.28 -8.82
C THR A 120 11.99 -4.13 -8.86
N TRP A 121 12.97 -4.16 -9.78
CA TRP A 121 13.98 -3.10 -9.90
C TRP A 121 13.38 -1.73 -10.26
N ARG A 122 12.30 -1.70 -11.06
CA ARG A 122 11.60 -0.46 -11.46
C ARG A 122 10.58 -0.03 -10.41
N ARG A 123 9.90 -1.00 -9.80
CA ARG A 123 8.91 -0.81 -8.73
C ARG A 123 9.50 -0.18 -7.47
N ASN A 124 10.79 -0.38 -7.24
CA ASN A 124 11.48 0.21 -6.09
C ASN A 124 11.69 1.72 -6.18
N LYS A 125 11.52 2.34 -7.35
CA LYS A 125 11.60 3.79 -7.53
C LYS A 125 10.38 4.49 -6.92
N GLU A 126 10.54 5.75 -6.49
CA GLU A 126 9.49 6.51 -5.80
C GLU A 126 8.27 6.75 -6.68
N ASP A 127 8.49 7.02 -7.95
CA ASP A 127 7.43 7.30 -8.94
C ASP A 127 6.56 6.08 -9.28
N ALA A 128 7.01 4.87 -8.92
CA ALA A 128 6.26 3.62 -9.07
C ALA A 128 5.35 3.29 -7.87
N LYS A 129 5.24 4.23 -6.93
CA LYS A 129 4.42 4.11 -5.71
C LYS A 129 3.55 5.35 -5.59
N GLN A 130 2.34 5.16 -5.10
CA GLN A 130 1.45 6.27 -4.76
C GLN A 130 1.03 6.14 -3.31
N LEU A 131 1.01 7.27 -2.60
CA LEU A 131 0.42 7.33 -1.28
C LEU A 131 -1.09 7.11 -1.43
N LEU A 132 -1.59 6.02 -0.88
CA LEU A 132 -3.02 5.73 -0.81
C LEU A 132 -3.66 6.41 0.40
N GLY A 133 -2.95 6.51 1.52
CA GLY A 133 -3.55 7.09 2.73
C GLY A 133 -2.70 6.93 3.97
N TYR A 134 -3.32 7.14 5.13
CA TYR A 134 -2.67 7.03 6.44
C TYR A 134 -3.56 6.25 7.42
N PHE A 135 -2.99 5.23 8.05
CA PHE A 135 -3.60 4.63 9.23
C PHE A 135 -3.42 5.54 10.45
N PRO A 136 -4.45 5.66 11.30
CA PRO A 136 -4.33 6.43 12.53
C PRO A 136 -3.42 5.72 13.53
N ILE A 137 -2.80 6.52 14.40
CA ILE A 137 -2.07 6.02 15.56
C ILE A 137 -2.90 6.27 16.80
N LEU A 138 -3.03 5.24 17.62
CA LEU A 138 -3.74 5.32 18.88
C LEU A 138 -2.87 6.01 19.92
N PHE A 139 -3.42 6.99 20.61
CA PHE A 139 -2.75 7.69 21.71
C PHE A 139 -3.36 7.27 23.04
N ALA A 140 -2.50 6.89 23.98
CA ALA A 140 -2.90 6.70 25.37
C ALA A 140 -2.90 8.06 26.07
N LYS A 141 -3.84 8.29 26.99
CA LYS A 141 -3.91 9.52 27.79
C LYS A 141 -2.73 9.65 28.76
N ASN A 142 -2.20 8.53 29.25
CA ASN A 142 -1.10 8.47 30.20
C ASN A 142 -0.38 7.10 30.14
N GLU A 143 0.76 6.99 30.83
CA GLU A 143 1.57 5.75 30.87
C GLU A 143 0.84 4.56 31.52
N LYS A 144 -0.08 4.83 32.46
CA LYS A 144 -0.90 3.77 33.08
C LYS A 144 -1.86 3.16 32.06
N GLU A 145 -2.50 3.98 31.24
CA GLU A 145 -3.36 3.50 30.16
C GLU A 145 -2.54 2.80 29.07
N LYS A 146 -1.40 3.36 28.67
CA LYS A 146 -0.52 2.75 27.65
C LYS A 146 -0.10 1.33 28.01
N THR A 147 0.08 1.05 29.29
CA THR A 147 0.45 -0.27 29.80
C THR A 147 -0.75 -1.19 30.07
N SER A 148 -1.98 -0.66 30.05
CA SER A 148 -3.22 -1.40 30.32
C SER A 148 -3.46 -2.51 29.28
N PRO A 149 -4.04 -3.66 29.69
CA PRO A 149 -4.43 -4.72 28.78
C PRO A 149 -5.40 -4.25 27.69
N GLU A 150 -6.33 -3.35 28.03
CA GLU A 150 -7.35 -2.83 27.12
C GLU A 150 -6.71 -2.03 25.98
N PHE A 151 -5.81 -1.10 26.31
CA PHE A 151 -5.12 -0.30 25.30
C PHE A 151 -4.19 -1.16 24.43
N LYS A 152 -3.48 -2.12 25.03
CA LYS A 152 -2.66 -3.08 24.27
C LYS A 152 -3.50 -3.89 23.28
N LYS A 153 -4.68 -4.35 23.70
CA LYS A 153 -5.62 -5.06 22.82
C LYS A 153 -6.11 -4.17 21.68
N LEU A 154 -6.40 -2.89 21.94
CA LEU A 154 -6.77 -1.93 20.89
C LEU A 154 -5.63 -1.68 19.89
N VAL A 155 -4.40 -1.52 20.37
CA VAL A 155 -3.22 -1.39 19.50
C VAL A 155 -3.03 -2.65 18.65
N GLN A 156 -3.18 -3.83 19.24
CA GLN A 156 -3.12 -5.10 18.51
C GLN A 156 -4.23 -5.22 17.46
N LEU A 157 -5.48 -4.85 17.79
CA LEU A 157 -6.59 -4.83 16.84
C LEU A 157 -6.34 -3.84 15.70
N SER A 158 -5.81 -2.64 15.98
CA SER A 158 -5.41 -1.69 14.94
C SER A 158 -4.27 -2.26 14.06
N GLY A 159 -3.33 -3.00 14.64
CA GLY A 159 -2.30 -3.75 13.92
C GLY A 159 -2.87 -4.88 13.07
N PHE A 160 -3.91 -5.57 13.56
CA PHE A 160 -4.64 -6.59 12.81
C PHE A 160 -5.33 -5.95 11.60
N PHE A 161 -6.06 -4.86 11.78
CA PHE A 161 -6.64 -4.12 10.64
C PHE A 161 -5.58 -3.75 9.60
N ARG A 162 -4.39 -3.29 10.02
CA ARG A 162 -3.27 -3.03 9.11
C ARG A 162 -2.78 -4.27 8.34
N LYS A 163 -2.82 -5.46 8.94
CA LYS A 163 -2.34 -6.70 8.33
C LYS A 163 -3.35 -7.36 7.38
N TYR A 164 -4.65 -7.14 7.59
CA TYR A 164 -5.72 -7.84 6.85
C TYR A 164 -6.54 -6.94 5.92
N LEU A 165 -6.40 -5.60 6.01
CA LEU A 165 -6.93 -4.66 5.00
C LEU A 165 -5.92 -4.35 3.87
N LEU A 166 -4.65 -4.76 4.02
CA LEU A 166 -3.60 -4.70 2.99
C LEU A 166 -3.32 -6.12 2.49
#